data_AF-A0A1Q7H7Q8-F1
#
_entry.id   AF-A0A1Q7H7Q8-F1
#
_cell.length_a   1.000
_cell.length_b   1.000
_cell.length_c   1.000
_cell.angle_alpha   90.00
_cell.angle_beta   90.00
_cell.angle_gamma   90.00
#
_symmetry.space_group_name_H-M   'P 1'
#
loop_
_entity.id
_entity.type
_entity.pdbx_description
1 polymer ?
#
loop_
_entity_poly.entity_id
_entity_poly.type
_entity_poly.pdbx_seq_one_letter_code
_entity_poly.pdbx_strand_id
1 'polypeptide(L)'
;MRHLSITPSITVTIGRHTRLYFAFITTAPAGLDSPATMTLHAGTFADVVGFAADAWVHDEMRARTQARLVLVDAMELAWQRARYRGHQHVLLAADRGLVGHHTLQHWLWQRLQASTPEGHA
;
A
#
# COMPACT_ATOMS: atom_id res chain seq x y z
N MET A 1 14.35 -22.25 -8.95
CA MET A 1 13.22 -22.13 -8.00
C MET A 1 12.44 -20.88 -8.39
N ARG A 2 11.21 -21.00 -8.90
CA ARG A 2 10.36 -19.83 -9.21
C ARG A 2 9.82 -19.29 -7.89
N HIS A 3 10.37 -18.17 -7.42
CA HIS A 3 9.81 -17.45 -6.29
C HIS A 3 8.47 -16.87 -6.74
N LEU A 4 7.37 -17.57 -6.45
CA LEU A 4 6.04 -17.02 -6.69
C LEU A 4 5.94 -15.77 -5.82
N SER A 5 5.89 -14.59 -6.44
CA SER A 5 5.72 -13.30 -5.78
C SER A 5 4.32 -13.27 -5.17
N ILE A 6 4.20 -13.82 -3.95
CA ILE A 6 2.99 -13.71 -3.15
C ILE A 6 3.01 -12.29 -2.59
N THR A 7 2.13 -11.44 -3.10
CA THR A 7 1.94 -10.09 -2.56
C THR A 7 1.70 -10.19 -1.05
N PRO A 8 2.46 -9.47 -0.22
CA PRO A 8 2.31 -9.53 1.23
C PRO A 8 0.91 -9.07 1.63
N SER A 9 0.36 -9.74 2.63
CA SER A 9 -1.00 -9.50 3.10
C SER A 9 -1.09 -9.49 4.62
N ILE A 10 -2.12 -8.82 5.12
CA ILE A 10 -2.44 -8.76 6.55
C ILE A 10 -3.94 -8.86 6.76
N THR A 11 -4.34 -9.72 7.70
CA THR A 11 -5.70 -9.75 8.21
C THR A 11 -5.82 -8.72 9.33
N VAL A 12 -6.79 -7.81 9.20
CA VAL A 12 -7.06 -6.76 10.19
C VAL A 12 -8.46 -6.97 10.74
N THR A 13 -8.56 -7.02 12.07
CA THR A 13 -9.84 -7.12 12.79
C THR A 13 -10.05 -5.86 13.62
N ILE A 14 -11.12 -5.12 13.36
CA ILE A 14 -11.55 -3.95 14.14
C ILE A 14 -13.01 -4.14 14.54
N GLY A 15 -13.28 -4.18 15.85
CA GLY A 15 -14.58 -4.57 16.37
C GLY A 15 -14.95 -5.99 15.92
N ARG A 16 -16.02 -6.12 15.12
CA ARG A 16 -16.48 -7.41 14.56
C ARG A 16 -16.16 -7.59 13.06
N HIS A 17 -15.38 -6.68 12.48
CA HIS A 17 -15.07 -6.70 11.05
C HIS A 17 -13.65 -7.21 10.82
N THR A 18 -13.52 -8.30 10.07
CA THR A 18 -12.24 -8.89 9.66
C THR A 18 -12.08 -8.73 8.16
N ARG A 19 -10.97 -8.12 7.72
CA ARG A 19 -10.65 -7.91 6.29
C ARG A 19 -9.24 -8.35 5.98
N LEU A 20 -9.02 -8.88 4.77
CA LEU A 20 -7.70 -9.21 4.25
C LEU A 20 -7.25 -8.08 3.34
N TYR A 21 -6.08 -7.52 3.64
CA TYR A 21 -5.46 -6.47 2.84
C TYR A 21 -4.18 -6.96 2.19
N PHE A 22 -3.91 -6.48 0.97
CA PHE A 22 -2.66 -6.69 0.25
C PHE A 22 -1.90 -5.36 0.09
N ALA A 23 -0.58 -5.39 0.26
CA ALA A 23 0.24 -4.19 0.16
C ALA A 23 0.75 -3.93 -1.27
N PHE A 24 0.62 -2.68 -1.72
CA PHE A 24 1.02 -2.23 -3.04
C PHE A 24 1.67 -0.85 -3.02
N ILE A 25 2.50 -0.58 -4.02
CA ILE A 25 3.00 0.75 -4.37
C ILE A 25 2.16 1.30 -5.52
N THR A 26 1.69 2.54 -5.40
CA THR A 26 0.90 3.21 -6.45
C THR A 26 1.30 4.66 -6.64
N THR A 27 1.18 5.15 -7.88
CA THR A 27 1.24 6.59 -8.20
C THR A 27 -0.14 7.24 -8.27
N ALA A 28 -1.21 6.48 -8.03
CA ALA A 28 -2.56 7.01 -8.02
C ALA A 28 -2.75 7.96 -6.83
N PRO A 29 -3.50 9.07 -7.00
CA PRO A 29 -3.96 9.89 -5.90
C PRO A 29 -5.11 9.21 -5.13
N ALA A 30 -5.32 9.60 -3.88
CA ALA A 30 -6.32 8.99 -2.99
C ALA A 30 -7.77 9.07 -3.50
N GLY A 31 -8.08 10.04 -4.37
CA GLY A 31 -9.42 10.17 -4.97
C GLY A 31 -9.81 9.06 -5.95
N LEU A 32 -8.87 8.19 -6.32
CA LEU A 32 -9.13 7.00 -7.16
C LEU A 32 -9.22 5.70 -6.33
N ASP A 33 -9.05 5.81 -5.03
CA ASP A 33 -9.04 4.67 -4.12
C ASP A 33 -10.45 4.17 -3.86
N SER A 34 -10.57 2.86 -3.66
CA SER A 34 -11.77 2.25 -3.11
C SER A 34 -11.91 2.64 -1.63
N PRO A 35 -13.13 2.76 -1.08
CA PRO A 35 -13.33 3.23 0.29
C PRO A 35 -12.57 2.45 1.37
N ALA A 36 -12.25 1.17 1.17
CA ALA A 36 -11.49 0.39 2.14
C ALA A 36 -9.96 0.54 2.00
N THR A 37 -9.47 1.23 0.97
CA THR A 37 -8.02 1.38 0.74
C THR A 37 -7.38 2.28 1.80
N MET A 38 -6.24 1.86 2.34
CA MET A 38 -5.52 2.61 3.37
C MET A 38 -4.12 2.99 2.89
N THR A 39 -3.77 4.28 2.94
CA THR A 39 -2.40 4.75 2.66
C THR A 39 -1.49 4.62 3.88
N LEU A 40 -0.54 3.69 3.89
CA LEU A 40 0.42 3.54 4.99
C LEU A 40 1.52 4.60 4.97
N HIS A 41 2.00 4.95 3.78
CA HIS A 41 3.04 5.94 3.59
C HIS A 41 2.82 6.68 2.28
N ALA A 42 3.10 7.98 2.26
CA ALA A 42 3.00 8.83 1.08
C ALA A 42 4.30 9.63 0.93
N GLY A 43 4.79 9.73 -0.30
CA GLY A 43 6.05 10.39 -0.62
C GLY A 43 6.26 10.49 -2.13
N THR A 44 7.50 10.60 -2.56
CA THR A 44 7.86 10.46 -3.98
C THR A 44 7.95 8.99 -4.36
N PHE A 45 7.91 8.69 -5.65
CA PHE A 45 8.07 7.33 -6.15
C PHE A 45 9.43 6.76 -5.74
N ALA A 46 10.50 7.57 -5.73
CA ALA A 46 11.82 7.16 -5.25
C ALA A 46 11.79 6.72 -3.78
N ASP A 47 11.01 7.39 -2.92
CA ASP A 47 10.91 7.06 -1.49
C ASP A 47 10.23 5.71 -1.26
N VAL A 48 9.29 5.32 -2.12
CA VAL A 48 8.44 4.14 -1.90
C VAL A 48 8.75 2.96 -2.81
N VAL A 49 9.40 3.17 -3.96
CA VAL A 49 9.70 2.10 -4.92
C VAL A 49 10.66 1.05 -4.36
N GLY A 50 11.50 1.42 -3.38
CA GLY A 50 12.37 0.49 -2.67
C GLY A 50 11.61 -0.62 -1.94
N PHE A 51 10.31 -0.44 -1.68
CA PHE A 51 9.44 -1.45 -1.09
C PHE A 51 8.74 -2.33 -2.13
N ALA A 52 8.97 -2.17 -3.43
CA ALA A 52 8.35 -3.00 -4.47
C ALA A 52 9.08 -4.35 -4.62
N ALA A 53 8.32 -5.41 -4.91
CA ALA A 53 8.88 -6.76 -5.11
C ALA A 53 9.70 -6.90 -6.40
N ASP A 54 9.30 -6.17 -7.44
CA ASP A 54 9.94 -6.24 -8.75
C ASP A 54 10.97 -5.12 -8.90
N ALA A 55 12.14 -5.47 -9.44
CA ALA A 55 13.18 -4.52 -9.76
C ALA A 55 12.64 -3.46 -10.73
N TRP A 56 12.78 -2.20 -10.34
CA TRP A 56 12.32 -1.07 -11.13
C TRP A 56 13.49 -0.40 -11.84
N VAL A 57 13.31 -0.08 -13.12
CA VAL A 57 14.29 0.70 -13.89
C VAL A 57 14.17 2.16 -13.46
N HIS A 58 15.27 2.70 -12.93
CA HIS A 58 15.32 4.09 -12.49
C HIS A 58 15.06 5.05 -13.66
N ASP A 59 13.99 5.83 -13.52
CA ASP A 59 13.60 6.92 -14.42
C ASP A 59 13.46 8.20 -13.58
N GLU A 60 14.35 9.17 -13.80
CA GLU A 60 14.41 10.42 -13.04
C GLU A 60 13.10 11.21 -13.06
N MET A 61 12.34 11.15 -14.17
CA MET A 61 11.05 11.83 -14.26
C MET A 61 10.01 11.17 -13.35
N ARG A 62 10.02 9.83 -13.30
CA ARG A 62 9.11 9.07 -12.44
C ARG A 62 9.51 9.11 -10.98
N ALA A 63 10.80 9.19 -10.68
CA ALA A 63 11.34 9.25 -9.32
C ALA A 63 10.69 10.35 -8.46
N ARG A 64 10.43 11.53 -9.05
CA ARG A 64 9.81 12.68 -8.37
C ARG A 64 8.28 12.66 -8.35
N THR A 65 7.66 11.71 -9.03
CA THR A 65 6.19 11.62 -9.08
C THR A 65 5.66 11.25 -7.69
N GLN A 66 4.52 11.81 -7.29
CA GLN A 66 3.89 11.41 -6.02
C GLN A 66 3.48 9.95 -6.06
N ALA A 67 3.74 9.25 -4.96
CA ALA A 67 3.47 7.83 -4.82
C ALA A 67 3.15 7.47 -3.37
N ARG A 68 2.56 6.29 -3.21
CA ARG A 68 2.03 5.82 -1.93
C ARG A 68 2.24 4.32 -1.79
N LEU A 69 2.58 3.89 -0.58
CA LEU A 69 2.39 2.52 -0.13
C LEU A 69 0.98 2.40 0.43
N VAL A 70 0.18 1.51 -0.14
CA VAL A 70 -1.24 1.33 0.20
C VAL A 70 -1.55 -0.12 0.55
N LEU A 71 -2.54 -0.30 1.43
CA LEU A 71 -3.23 -1.56 1.68
C LEU A 71 -4.54 -1.55 0.91
N VAL A 72 -4.75 -2.55 0.05
CA VAL A 72 -5.96 -2.71 -0.75
C VAL A 72 -6.71 -3.94 -0.27
N ASP A 73 -8.01 -3.79 0.02
CA ASP A 73 -8.88 -4.87 0.46
C ASP A 73 -8.99 -5.95 -0.63
N ALA A 74 -8.91 -7.22 -0.24
CA ALA A 74 -8.97 -8.36 -1.13
C ALA A 74 -10.26 -8.40 -1.98
N MET A 75 -11.40 -7.99 -1.43
CA MET A 75 -12.68 -7.95 -2.13
C MET A 75 -12.74 -6.85 -3.19
N GLU A 76 -11.98 -5.78 -3.01
CA GLU A 76 -11.99 -4.61 -3.90
C GLU A 76 -10.78 -4.59 -4.86
N LEU A 77 -9.82 -5.50 -4.67
CA LEU A 77 -8.55 -5.52 -5.40
C LEU A 77 -8.71 -5.55 -6.92
N ALA A 78 -9.64 -6.35 -7.45
CA ALA A 78 -9.87 -6.45 -8.88
C ALA A 78 -10.39 -5.12 -9.46
N TRP A 79 -11.33 -4.49 -8.76
CA TRP A 79 -11.86 -3.18 -9.13
C TRP A 79 -10.77 -2.10 -9.03
N GLN A 80 -10.00 -2.09 -7.94
CA GLN A 80 -8.93 -1.13 -7.71
C GLN A 80 -7.88 -1.18 -8.83
N ARG A 81 -7.48 -2.39 -9.22
CA ARG A 81 -6.55 -2.63 -10.34
C ARG A 81 -7.09 -2.08 -11.65
N ALA A 82 -8.36 -2.36 -11.96
CA ALA A 82 -8.99 -1.87 -13.17
C ALA A 82 -9.08 -0.33 -13.17
N ARG A 83 -9.45 0.26 -12.03
CA ARG A 83 -9.56 1.71 -11.85
C ARG A 83 -8.22 2.41 -12.05
N TYR A 84 -7.16 1.98 -11.37
CA TYR A 84 -5.83 2.59 -11.53
C TYR A 84 -5.30 2.42 -12.95
N ARG A 85 -5.46 1.23 -13.55
CA ARG A 85 -5.03 0.98 -14.93
C ARG A 85 -5.77 1.86 -15.94
N GLY A 86 -7.08 2.05 -15.77
CA GLY A 86 -7.89 2.92 -16.62
C GLY A 86 -7.44 4.38 -16.58
N HIS A 87 -6.81 4.81 -15.49
CA HIS A 87 -6.24 6.15 -15.31
C HIS A 87 -4.70 6.18 -15.47
N GLN A 88 -4.11 5.12 -16.04
CA GLN A 88 -2.67 5.01 -16.31
C GLN A 88 -1.76 5.12 -15.06
N HIS A 89 -2.30 4.82 -13.88
CA HIS A 89 -1.52 4.73 -12.65
C HIS A 89 -0.93 3.35 -12.47
N VAL A 90 0.27 3.33 -11.88
CA VAL A 90 1.00 2.10 -11.59
C VAL A 90 0.44 1.47 -10.32
N LEU A 91 0.41 0.13 -10.25
CA LEU A 91 0.15 -0.62 -9.03
C LEU A 91 1.11 -1.82 -8.96
N LEU A 92 2.17 -1.71 -8.15
CA LEU A 92 3.20 -2.74 -7.98
C LEU A 92 2.99 -3.46 -6.66
N ALA A 93 3.18 -4.79 -6.64
CA ALA A 93 3.16 -5.53 -5.40
C ALA A 93 4.33 -5.09 -4.50
N ALA A 94 4.05 -4.94 -3.21
CA ALA A 94 5.11 -4.70 -2.24
C ALA A 94 5.97 -5.96 -2.05
N ASP A 95 7.25 -5.78 -1.72
CA ASP A 95 8.18 -6.86 -1.40
C ASP A 95 7.84 -7.46 -0.03
N ARG A 96 7.80 -8.79 0.04
CA ARG A 96 7.42 -9.49 1.27
C ARG A 96 8.52 -9.45 2.36
N GLY A 97 9.79 -9.36 1.95
CA GLY A 97 10.91 -9.26 2.88
C GLY A 97 10.95 -7.91 3.59
N LEU A 98 10.60 -6.84 2.88
CA LEU A 98 10.57 -5.48 3.42
C LEU A 98 9.23 -5.12 4.06
N VAL A 99 8.12 -5.46 3.40
CA VAL A 99 6.75 -5.20 3.82
C VAL A 99 6.09 -6.49 4.32
N GLY A 100 6.80 -7.19 5.20
CA GLY A 100 6.31 -8.41 5.84
C GLY A 100 5.16 -8.14 6.82
N HIS A 101 4.54 -9.22 7.31
CA HIS A 101 3.41 -9.14 8.24
C HIS A 101 3.70 -8.30 9.50
N HIS A 102 4.86 -8.51 10.13
CA HIS A 102 5.24 -7.76 11.33
C HIS A 102 5.43 -6.26 11.04
N THR A 103 6.04 -5.91 9.92
CA THR A 103 6.19 -4.52 9.46
C THR A 103 4.82 -3.88 9.24
N LEU A 104 3.91 -4.59 8.57
CA LEU A 104 2.54 -4.12 8.34
C LEU A 104 1.78 -3.90 9.65
N GLN A 105 1.88 -4.84 10.60
CA GLN A 105 1.28 -4.68 11.94
C GLN A 105 1.83 -3.44 12.65
N HIS A 106 3.15 -3.25 12.65
CA HIS A 106 3.78 -2.10 13.29
C HIS A 106 3.33 -0.77 12.67
N TRP A 107 3.32 -0.66 11.35
CA TRP A 107 2.87 0.58 10.67
C TRP A 107 1.38 0.86 10.86
N LEU A 108 0.54 -0.17 10.87
CA LEU A 108 -0.87 0.00 11.21
C LEU A 108 -1.04 0.53 12.64
N TRP A 109 -0.27 -0.01 13.59
CA TRP A 109 -0.28 0.46 14.98
C TRP A 109 0.18 1.92 15.11
N GLN A 110 1.27 2.29 14.45
CA GLN A 110 1.76 3.68 14.40
C GLN A 110 0.70 4.63 13.84
N ARG A 111 0.01 4.22 12.77
CA ARG A 111 -1.08 5.01 12.18
C ARG A 111 -2.24 5.21 13.15
N LEU A 112 -2.66 4.17 13.87
CA LEU A 112 -3.73 4.28 14.85
C LEU A 112 -3.38 5.28 15.96
N GLN A 113 -2.13 5.26 16.44
CA GLN A 113 -1.63 6.24 17.41
C GLN A 113 -1.61 7.67 16.84
N ALA A 114 -1.09 7.86 15.63
CA ALA A 114 -1.07 9.17 14.96
C ALA A 114 -2.48 9.71 14.62
N SER A 115 -3.48 8.83 14.53
CA SER A 115 -4.88 9.20 14.29
C SER A 115 -5.65 9.49 15.58
N THR A 116 -5.01 9.31 16.75
CA THR A 116 -5.59 9.67 18.04
C THR A 116 -5.33 11.15 18.26
N PRO A 117 -6.34 12.03 18.23
CA PRO A 117 -6.13 13.43 18.58
C PRO A 117 -5.65 13.47 20.04
N GLU A 118 -4.51 14.10 20.28
CA GLU A 118 -4.09 14.46 21.64
C GLU A 118 -5.17 15.39 22.23
N GLY A 119 -6.09 14.80 22.99
CA GLY A 119 -7.15 15.48 23.70
C GLY A 119 -6.95 15.34 25.20
N HIS A 120 -6.42 16.41 25.79
CA HIS A 120 -6.57 16.86 27.18
C HIS A 120 -5.76 16.15 28.28
N ALA A 121 -4.70 16.84 28.71
CA ALA A 121 -4.42 17.10 30.12
C ALA A 121 -4.35 18.62 30.34
#